data_AF-A0A1X6N8J7-F1
#
_entry.id   AF-A0A1X6N8J7-F1
#
_cell.length_a   1.000
_cell.length_b   1.000
_cell.length_c   1.000
_cell.angle_alpha   90.00
_cell.angle_beta   90.00
_cell.angle_gamma   90.00
#
_symmetry.space_group_name_H-M   'P 1'
#
loop_
_entity.id
_entity.type
_entity.pdbx_description
1 polymer ?
#
loop_
_entity_poly.entity_id
_entity_poly.type
_entity_poly.pdbx_seq_one_letter_code
_entity_poly.pdbx_strand_id
1 'polypeptide(L)'
;MTDHDSNVAIFWDYENCTPSSAAPGYDVVENIRQIAHKYGSVKLFKAYLEISEQPSPNSNRLRSELVSCGVSLTDCPHNGRKDVADKMMIGGLFQFLAC
;
A
#
# COMPACT_ATOMS: atom_id res chain seq x y z
N MET A 1 2.11 29.77 -5.23
CA MET A 1 2.91 29.37 -4.06
C MET A 1 2.39 28.01 -3.63
N THR A 2 2.94 26.93 -4.19
CA THR A 2 2.54 25.56 -3.81
C THR A 2 3.21 25.25 -2.49
N ASP A 3 2.41 24.98 -1.47
CA ASP A 3 2.86 24.53 -0.16
C ASP A 3 3.74 23.29 -0.32
N HIS A 4 5.06 23.47 -0.17
CA HIS A 4 6.06 22.45 -0.48
C HIS A 4 6.21 21.42 0.66
N ASP A 5 5.42 21.57 1.73
CA ASP A 5 5.52 20.82 2.99
C ASP A 5 4.31 19.94 3.31
N SER A 6 3.30 19.88 2.43
CA SER A 6 2.18 18.94 2.60
C SER A 6 2.69 17.49 2.54
N ASN A 7 2.60 16.77 3.66
CA ASN A 7 3.00 15.37 3.78
C ASN A 7 1.84 14.45 3.36
N VAL A 8 2.11 13.50 2.48
CA VAL A 8 1.11 12.53 1.99
C VAL A 8 1.47 11.13 2.45
N ALA A 9 0.47 10.41 2.97
CA ALA A 9 0.55 8.98 3.23
C ALA A 9 -0.45 8.24 2.33
N ILE A 10 0.00 7.12 1.78
CA ILE A 10 -0.81 6.22 0.96
C ILE A 10 -1.09 4.97 1.79
N PHE A 11 -2.37 4.69 1.98
CA PHE A 11 -2.87 3.48 2.61
C PHE A 11 -3.67 2.70 1.57
N TRP A 12 -3.17 1.53 1.19
CA TRP A 12 -3.74 0.74 0.11
C TRP A 12 -4.30 -0.58 0.66
N ASP A 13 -5.62 -0.72 0.60
CA ASP A 13 -6.29 -2.01 0.75
C ASP A 13 -6.04 -2.82 -0.53
N TYR A 14 -5.07 -3.73 -0.47
CA TYR A 14 -4.62 -4.46 -1.64
C TYR A 14 -5.71 -5.41 -2.16
N GLU A 15 -6.45 -6.07 -1.28
CA GLU A 15 -7.44 -7.07 -1.70
C GLU A 15 -8.64 -6.40 -2.38
N ASN A 16 -9.15 -5.33 -1.79
CA ASN A 16 -10.30 -4.62 -2.36
C ASN A 16 -9.93 -3.79 -3.60
N CYS A 17 -8.68 -3.33 -3.69
CA CYS A 17 -8.15 -2.59 -4.83
C CYS A 17 -7.00 -3.34 -5.51
N THR A 18 -7.20 -4.63 -5.80
CA THR A 18 -6.17 -5.47 -6.43
C THR A 18 -5.87 -4.94 -7.82
N PRO A 19 -4.58 -4.74 -8.21
CA PRO A 19 -4.26 -4.31 -9.56
C PRO A 19 -4.63 -5.40 -10.56
N SER A 20 -4.92 -5.02 -11.81
CA SER A 20 -5.14 -6.03 -12.86
C SER A 20 -3.92 -6.95 -12.97
N SER A 21 -4.13 -8.26 -13.10
CA SER A 21 -3.04 -9.25 -13.08
C SER A 21 -2.00 -9.08 -14.20
N ALA A 22 -2.30 -8.26 -15.21
CA ALA A 22 -1.40 -7.96 -16.32
C ALA A 22 -0.44 -6.80 -16.03
N ALA A 23 -0.73 -5.95 -15.05
CA ALA A 23 0.08 -4.79 -14.75
C ALA A 23 1.25 -5.16 -13.82
N PRO A 24 2.50 -4.78 -14.15
CA PRO A 24 3.63 -4.92 -13.24
C PRO A 24 3.44 -4.05 -11.98
N GLY A 25 3.93 -4.52 -10.83
CA GLY A 25 3.81 -3.82 -9.56
C GLY A 25 4.46 -2.43 -9.56
N TYR A 26 5.60 -2.29 -10.25
CA TYR A 26 6.29 -1.00 -10.35
C TYR A 26 5.46 0.06 -11.10
N ASP A 27 4.75 -0.32 -12.16
CA ASP A 27 3.89 0.60 -12.90
C ASP A 27 2.71 1.04 -12.04
N VAL A 28 2.11 0.12 -11.29
CA VAL A 28 1.01 0.42 -10.36
C VAL A 28 1.47 1.40 -9.28
N VAL A 29 2.60 1.11 -8.63
CA VAL A 29 3.16 1.95 -7.56
C VAL A 29 3.52 3.34 -8.08
N GLU A 30 4.15 3.42 -9.26
CA GLU A 30 4.54 4.69 -9.85
C GLU A 30 3.32 5.53 -10.22
N ASN A 31 2.29 4.93 -10.82
CA ASN A 31 1.06 5.65 -11.16
C ASN A 31 0.35 6.19 -9.91
N ILE A 32 0.25 5.40 -8.83
CA ILE A 32 -0.35 5.85 -7.57
C ILE A 32 0.49 7.00 -6.98
N ARG A 33 1.82 6.87 -6.98
CA ARG A 33 2.74 7.88 -6.46
C ARG A 33 2.67 9.19 -7.25
N GLN A 34 2.60 9.13 -8.56
CA GLN A 34 2.44 10.30 -9.44
C GLN A 34 1.15 11.07 -9.14
N ILE A 35 0.06 10.35 -8.84
CA ILE A 35 -1.20 10.99 -8.41
C ILE A 35 -1.01 11.63 -7.02
N ALA A 36 -0.43 10.90 -6.07
CA ALA A 36 -0.21 11.37 -4.70
C ALA A 36 0.71 12.61 -4.64
N HIS A 37 1.71 12.70 -5.52
CA HIS A 37 2.61 13.85 -5.60
C HIS A 37 1.93 15.16 -5.96
N LYS A 38 0.75 15.13 -6.57
CA LYS A 38 -0.06 16.34 -6.80
C LYS A 38 -0.57 16.97 -5.50
N TYR A 39 -0.60 16.19 -4.42
CA TYR A 39 -1.07 16.62 -3.10
C TYR A 39 0.08 16.87 -2.11
N GLY A 40 1.32 16.49 -2.43
CA GLY A 40 2.48 16.72 -1.56
C GLY A 40 3.58 15.66 -1.63
N SER A 41 4.50 15.70 -0.67
CA SER A 41 5.61 14.73 -0.57
C SER A 41 5.11 13.42 0.03
N VAL A 42 5.19 12.32 -0.72
CA VAL A 42 4.84 10.99 -0.22
C VAL A 42 5.86 10.57 0.84
N LYS A 43 5.44 10.54 2.11
CA LYS A 43 6.24 10.10 3.26
C LYS A 43 6.03 8.64 3.60
N LEU A 44 4.86 8.11 3.26
CA LEU A 44 4.48 6.74 3.56
C LEU A 44 3.70 6.12 2.39
N PHE A 45 4.03 4.88 2.08
CA PHE A 45 3.25 4.03 1.18
C PHE A 45 3.14 2.64 1.80
N LYS A 46 1.94 2.30 2.28
CA LYS A 46 1.62 0.99 2.86
C LYS A 46 0.56 0.25 2.06
N ALA A 47 0.79 -1.04 1.85
CA ALA A 47 -0.21 -1.97 1.34
C ALA A 47 -0.60 -2.95 2.44
N TYR A 48 -1.90 -3.17 2.62
CA TYR A 48 -2.49 -4.08 3.60
C TYR A 48 -3.02 -5.30 2.87
N LEU A 49 -2.51 -6.48 3.21
CA LEU A 49 -2.80 -7.73 2.51
C LEU A 49 -2.60 -8.92 3.45
N GLU A 50 -3.26 -10.04 3.18
CA GLU A 50 -2.96 -11.31 3.82
C GLU A 50 -1.72 -11.97 3.15
N ILE A 51 -0.64 -12.13 3.91
CA ILE A 51 0.55 -12.83 3.45
C ILE A 51 0.37 -14.34 3.67
N SER A 52 -0.17 -15.02 2.66
CA SER A 52 -0.23 -16.49 2.67
C SER A 52 1.17 -17.12 2.82
N GLU A 53 1.26 -18.18 3.63
CA GLU A 53 2.45 -19.03 3.81
C GLU A 53 2.85 -19.78 2.53
N GLN A 54 1.88 -20.03 1.63
CA GLN A 54 2.11 -20.66 0.31
C GLN A 54 1.69 -19.72 -0.82
N PRO A 55 2.47 -18.66 -1.08
CA PRO A 55 2.17 -17.71 -2.13
C PRO A 55 2.39 -18.31 -3.53
N SER A 56 1.50 -17.99 -4.45
CA SER A 56 1.71 -18.26 -5.87
C SER A 56 2.95 -17.53 -6.40
N PRO A 57 3.63 -18.03 -7.46
CA PRO A 57 4.79 -17.36 -8.06
C PRO A 57 4.49 -15.92 -8.48
N ASN A 58 3.28 -15.68 -9.00
CA ASN A 58 2.83 -14.34 -9.40
C ASN A 58 2.65 -13.42 -8.19
N SER A 59 2.05 -13.91 -7.11
CA SER A 59 1.89 -13.13 -5.87
C SER A 59 3.24 -12.81 -5.21
N ASN A 60 4.20 -13.75 -5.26
CA ASN A 60 5.56 -13.51 -4.79
C ASN A 60 6.26 -12.44 -5.61
N ARG A 61 6.20 -12.55 -6.94
CA ARG A 61 6.81 -11.56 -7.84
C ARG A 61 6.26 -10.17 -7.57
N LEU A 62 4.94 -10.04 -7.49
CA LEU A 62 4.29 -8.76 -7.24
C LEU A 62 4.67 -8.19 -5.87
N ARG A 63 4.69 -8.99 -4.80
CA ARG A 63 5.16 -8.53 -3.47
C ARG A 63 6.60 -8.04 -3.52
N SER A 64 7.49 -8.76 -4.20
CA SER A 64 8.89 -8.33 -4.39
C SER A 64 8.96 -7.01 -5.15
N GLU A 65 8.20 -6.85 -6.24
CA GLU A 65 8.13 -5.60 -7.01
C GLU A 65 7.65 -4.43 -6.12
N LEU A 66 6.57 -4.62 -5.35
CA LEU A 66 6.03 -3.59 -4.44
C LEU A 66 7.08 -3.14 -3.40
N VAL A 67 7.73 -4.09 -2.74
CA VAL A 67 8.76 -3.80 -1.72
C VAL A 67 9.98 -3.12 -2.36
N SER A 68 10.43 -3.58 -3.53
CA SER A 68 11.52 -2.95 -4.28
C SER A 68 11.20 -1.50 -4.69
N CYS A 69 9.92 -1.17 -4.86
CA CYS A 69 9.48 0.20 -5.11
C CYS A 69 9.27 1.04 -3.83
N GLY A 70 9.60 0.52 -2.65
CA GLY A 70 9.49 1.23 -1.37
C GLY A 70 8.10 1.15 -0.73
N VAL A 71 7.23 0.24 -1.18
CA VAL A 71 5.95 -0.01 -0.51
C VAL A 71 6.17 -0.92 0.70
N SER A 72 5.71 -0.48 1.86
CA SER A 72 5.71 -1.29 3.08
C SER A 72 4.49 -2.22 3.09
N LEU A 73 4.73 -3.53 3.08
CA LEU A 73 3.68 -4.54 3.18
C LEU A 73 3.31 -4.76 4.65
N THR A 74 2.03 -4.60 4.98
CA THR A 74 1.48 -4.87 6.32
C THR A 74 0.66 -6.15 6.25
N ASP A 75 1.17 -7.21 6.88
CA ASP A 75 0.46 -8.48 6.96
C ASP A 75 -0.80 -8.36 7.81
N CYS A 76 -1.92 -8.75 7.24
CA CYS A 76 -3.23 -8.73 7.86
C CYS A 76 -3.80 -10.16 7.91
N PRO A 77 -3.24 -11.06 8.76
CA PRO A 77 -3.71 -12.42 8.86
C PRO A 77 -5.12 -12.41 9.41
N HIS A 78 -6.09 -12.73 8.57
CA HIS A 78 -7.48 -12.57 8.91
C HIS A 78 -8.27 -13.88 8.86
N ASN A 79 -7.72 -14.96 8.30
CA ASN A 79 -8.35 -16.28 8.29
C ASN A 79 -9.82 -16.23 7.82
N GLY A 80 -10.10 -15.37 6.82
CA GLY A 80 -11.45 -15.12 6.31
C GLY A 80 -12.33 -14.19 7.15
N ARG A 81 -11.82 -13.59 8.24
CA ARG A 81 -12.50 -12.54 9.00
C ARG A 81 -12.39 -11.22 8.27
N LYS A 82 -13.50 -10.48 8.22
CA LYS A 82 -13.52 -9.12 7.70
C LYS A 82 -12.92 -8.15 8.73
N ASP A 83 -12.61 -6.94 8.30
CA ASP A 83 -12.23 -5.79 9.13
C ASP A 83 -10.81 -5.76 9.71
N VAL A 84 -9.97 -6.79 9.50
CA VAL A 84 -8.58 -6.76 10.01
C VAL A 84 -7.77 -5.70 9.26
N ALA A 85 -7.83 -5.71 7.93
CA ALA A 85 -7.17 -4.70 7.09
C ALA A 85 -7.69 -3.29 7.41
N ASP A 86 -9.01 -3.12 7.57
CA ASP A 86 -9.63 -1.84 7.93
C ASP A 86 -9.11 -1.30 9.27
N LYS A 87 -9.07 -2.14 10.31
CA LYS A 87 -8.56 -1.76 11.63
C LYS A 87 -7.08 -1.38 11.60
N MET A 88 -6.28 -2.15 10.86
CA MET A 88 -4.85 -1.88 10.69
C MET A 88 -4.61 -0.59 9.90
N MET A 89 -5.46 -0.30 8.91
CA MET A 89 -5.42 0.93 8.14
C MET A 89 -5.76 2.14 9.01
N ILE A 90 -6.84 2.06 9.80
CA ILE A 90 -7.23 3.10 10.75
C ILE A 90 -6.09 3.38 11.75
N GLY A 91 -5.48 2.34 12.30
CA GLY A 91 -4.31 2.49 13.18
C GLY A 91 -3.12 3.17 12.49
N GLY A 92 -2.86 2.81 11.23
CA GLY A 92 -1.83 3.45 10.41
C GLY A 92 -2.10 4.92 10.14
N LEU A 93 -3.36 5.28 9.88
CA LEU A 93 -3.79 6.67 9.68
C LEU A 93 -3.57 7.50 10.94
N PHE A 94 -4.04 7.03 12.09
CA PHE A 94 -3.83 7.74 13.37
C PHE A 94 -2.35 7.91 13.69
N GLN A 95 -1.52 6.89 13.44
CA GLN A 95 -0.08 6.98 13.65
C GLN A 95 0.58 8.04 12.77
N PHE A 96 0.16 8.16 11.51
CA PHE A 96 0.70 9.16 10.59
C PHE A 96 0.28 10.58 10.98
N LEU A 97 -0.97 10.78 11.41
CA LEU A 97 -1.48 12.10 11.82
C LEU A 97 -0.91 12.58 13.17
N ALA A 98 -0.38 11.68 13.98
CA ALA A 98 0.23 12.00 15.27
C ALA A 98 1.71 12.40 15.19
N CYS A 99 2.33 12.33 14.00
CA CYS A 99 3.73 12.67 13.74
C CYS A 99 3.85 13.94 12.89
#